data_AF-A0A0C2WBE2-F1
#
_entry.id   AF-A0A0C2WBE2-F1
#
_cell.length_a   1.000
_cell.length_b   1.000
_cell.length_c   1.000
_cell.angle_alpha   90.00
_cell.angle_beta   90.00
_cell.angle_gamma   90.00
#
_symmetry.space_group_name_H-M   'P 1'
#
loop_
_entity.id
_entity.type
_entity.pdbx_description
1 polymer ?
#
loop_
_entity_poly.entity_id
_entity_poly.type
_entity_poly.pdbx_seq_one_letter_code
_entity_poly.pdbx_strand_id
1 'polypeptide(L)'
;MDKYPAFLSSYTAWILSAFFASSYVGSLYIFPAGRLKFNAERVEVGRDAERARSLNERWRNDPATIQARLAGVTLSTVLSCLVIFAVVTKLGSWKVHSDAVQYTLHLLGITVSGIPKGSWFLAPLMYLGSFYVQLLDQELPLQKHWSLKAAVAPIFTSWLGFRNIIAAPITEELVYRSCVIAAMKLAKASNFSMIFLSPLWFGAAHLHHGWDLFNRFGKTKSALKRAVMAVVFQQLYTSLFGFFEVFLLLRTGSILPCIFAHSFCNLYGIPLPMDGMSRFPNHKIGEERPGSCSSLTISSDIIIAHLIGLVAFVFFIDSWTRV
;
A
#
# COMPACT_ATOMS: atom_id res chain seq x y z
N MET A 1 -8.30 -19.07 -17.54
CA MET A 1 -8.94 -17.93 -18.25
C MET A 1 -9.04 -18.17 -19.76
N ASP A 2 -8.55 -19.30 -20.27
CA ASP A 2 -8.37 -19.54 -21.71
C ASP A 2 -9.64 -19.96 -22.45
N LYS A 3 -10.73 -20.21 -21.72
CA LYS A 3 -11.99 -20.71 -22.29
C LYS A 3 -12.78 -19.65 -23.08
N TYR A 4 -12.49 -18.36 -22.88
CA TYR A 4 -13.21 -17.26 -23.51
C TYR A 4 -12.29 -16.43 -24.41
N PRO A 5 -12.79 -15.86 -25.53
CA PRO A 5 -12.05 -14.86 -26.29
C PRO A 5 -11.79 -13.61 -25.45
N ALA A 6 -10.90 -12.73 -25.91
CA ALA A 6 -10.74 -11.43 -25.26
C ALA A 6 -12.06 -10.65 -25.36
N PHE A 7 -12.54 -10.11 -24.24
CA PHE A 7 -13.76 -9.30 -24.20
C PHE A 7 -13.45 -7.84 -24.51
N LEU A 8 -12.22 -7.41 -24.24
CA LEU A 8 -11.77 -6.04 -24.44
C LEU A 8 -10.59 -6.00 -25.41
N SER A 9 -10.47 -4.91 -26.16
CA SER A 9 -9.20 -4.56 -26.79
C SER A 9 -8.18 -4.14 -25.72
N SER A 10 -6.88 -4.24 -26.04
CA SER A 10 -5.82 -3.74 -25.16
C SER A 10 -6.01 -2.24 -24.84
N TYR A 11 -6.39 -1.44 -25.84
CA TYR A 11 -6.66 -0.01 -25.68
C TYR A 11 -7.80 0.26 -24.69
N THR A 12 -8.91 -0.47 -24.82
CA THR A 12 -10.06 -0.32 -23.92
C THR A 12 -9.72 -0.70 -22.48
N ALA A 13 -8.90 -1.74 -22.27
CA ALA A 13 -8.46 -2.13 -20.92
C ALA A 13 -7.58 -1.05 -20.25
N TRP A 14 -6.69 -0.41 -20.99
CA TRP A 14 -5.89 0.71 -20.49
C TRP A 14 -6.75 1.94 -20.17
N ILE A 15 -7.74 2.27 -21.01
CA ILE A 15 -8.70 3.35 -20.70
C ILE A 15 -9.47 3.05 -19.42
N LEU A 16 -10.00 1.83 -19.27
CA LEU A 16 -10.73 1.44 -18.06
C LEU A 16 -9.83 1.52 -16.82
N SER A 17 -8.57 1.11 -16.95
CA SER A 17 -7.60 1.21 -15.85
C SER A 17 -7.32 2.66 -15.44
N ALA A 18 -7.14 3.55 -16.43
CA ALA A 18 -7.01 4.98 -16.18
C ALA A 18 -8.29 5.55 -15.53
N PHE A 19 -9.46 5.12 -15.97
CA PHE A 19 -10.75 5.50 -15.38
C PHE A 19 -10.87 5.05 -13.92
N PHE A 20 -10.54 3.80 -13.60
CA PHE A 20 -10.58 3.31 -12.20
C PHE A 20 -9.60 4.07 -11.31
N ALA A 21 -8.36 4.27 -11.74
CA ALA A 21 -7.36 5.00 -10.99
C ALA A 21 -7.75 6.48 -10.76
N SER A 22 -8.17 7.17 -11.83
CA SER A 22 -8.54 8.59 -11.76
C SER A 22 -9.84 8.81 -11.01
N SER A 23 -10.85 7.94 -11.16
CA SER A 23 -12.11 8.03 -10.41
C SER A 23 -11.89 7.76 -8.92
N TYR A 24 -10.96 6.87 -8.55
CA TYR A 24 -10.59 6.67 -7.15
C TYR A 24 -9.99 7.94 -6.54
N VAL A 25 -8.97 8.53 -7.17
CA VAL A 25 -8.34 9.77 -6.69
C VAL A 25 -9.32 10.94 -6.71
N GLY A 26 -10.07 11.09 -7.79
CA GLY A 26 -11.08 12.15 -7.94
C GLY A 26 -12.16 12.09 -6.88
N SER A 27 -12.56 10.87 -6.46
CA SER A 27 -13.58 10.66 -5.43
C SER A 27 -13.22 11.28 -4.07
N LEU A 28 -11.93 11.46 -3.77
CA LEU A 28 -11.47 12.10 -2.53
C LEU A 28 -11.90 13.56 -2.40
N TYR A 29 -12.24 14.19 -3.53
CA TYR A 29 -12.51 15.63 -3.61
C TYR A 29 -13.98 15.94 -3.96
N ILE A 30 -14.84 14.93 -4.11
CA ILE A 30 -16.26 15.14 -4.49
C ILE A 30 -17.00 15.91 -3.40
N PHE A 31 -16.82 15.51 -2.15
CA PHE A 31 -17.46 16.14 -1.00
C PHE A 31 -16.66 17.38 -0.58
N PRO A 32 -17.35 18.51 -0.27
CA PRO A 32 -16.68 19.72 0.21
C PRO A 32 -15.75 19.46 1.40
N ALA A 33 -16.13 18.60 2.35
CA ALA A 33 -15.31 18.23 3.50
C ALA A 33 -14.03 17.45 3.14
N GLY A 34 -13.98 16.76 2.00
CA GLY A 34 -12.77 16.04 1.54
C GLY A 34 -11.72 16.95 0.88
N ARG A 35 -12.11 18.17 0.50
CA ARG A 35 -11.24 19.16 -0.15
C ARG A 35 -10.36 19.86 0.88
N LEU A 36 -9.05 19.82 0.65
CA LEU A 36 -8.06 20.48 1.50
C LEU A 36 -8.16 21.99 1.34
N LYS A 37 -7.98 22.73 2.44
CA LYS A 37 -8.01 24.19 2.46
C LYS A 37 -6.79 24.70 3.18
N PHE A 38 -5.99 25.51 2.48
CA PHE A 38 -4.78 26.12 3.00
C PHE A 38 -4.86 27.63 2.83
N ASN A 39 -4.74 28.37 3.93
CA ASN A 39 -4.81 29.84 3.93
C ASN A 39 -3.47 30.46 4.32
N ALA A 40 -2.51 29.68 4.80
CA ALA A 40 -1.21 30.21 5.21
C ALA A 40 -0.47 30.88 4.04
N GLU A 41 0.18 31.99 4.34
CA GLU A 41 1.14 32.63 3.45
C GLU A 41 2.42 31.78 3.32
N ARG A 42 3.35 32.25 2.50
CA ARG A 42 4.66 31.63 2.37
C ARG A 42 5.43 31.79 3.69
N VAL A 43 5.92 30.69 4.26
CA VAL A 43 6.66 30.66 5.52
C VAL A 43 7.86 29.74 5.36
N GLU A 44 9.05 30.19 5.76
CA GLU A 44 10.22 29.31 5.82
C GLU A 44 10.12 28.39 7.05
N VAL A 45 10.35 27.10 6.83
CA VAL A 45 10.20 26.05 7.83
C VAL A 45 11.50 25.23 7.86
N GLY A 46 11.89 24.76 9.05
CA GLY A 46 13.04 23.87 9.21
C GLY A 46 12.96 22.60 8.34
N ARG A 47 14.12 21.97 8.13
CA ARG A 47 14.29 20.82 7.22
C ARG A 47 13.32 19.66 7.49
N ASP A 48 13.06 19.40 8.76
CA ASP A 48 12.23 18.28 9.24
C ASP A 48 10.95 18.75 9.94
N ALA A 49 10.58 20.01 9.75
CA ALA A 49 9.39 20.60 10.33
C ALA A 49 8.30 20.85 9.29
N GLU A 50 7.06 20.89 9.78
CA GLU A 50 5.89 21.41 9.09
C GLU A 50 5.53 22.78 9.68
N ARG A 51 4.89 23.62 8.89
CA ARG A 51 4.41 24.91 9.40
C ARG A 51 3.31 24.70 10.44
N ALA A 52 3.14 25.70 11.30
CA ALA A 52 1.96 25.79 12.14
C ALA A 52 0.67 25.86 11.28
N ARG A 53 -0.38 25.19 11.77
CA ARG A 53 -1.70 25.19 11.15
C ARG A 53 -2.46 26.47 11.53
N SER A 54 -3.15 27.08 10.55
CA SER A 54 -4.04 28.22 10.81
C SER A 54 -5.47 27.77 11.12
N LEU A 55 -6.22 28.58 11.89
CA LEU A 55 -7.55 28.26 12.42
C LEU A 55 -8.58 27.80 11.36
N ASN A 56 -8.53 28.35 10.13
CA ASN A 56 -9.51 28.10 9.06
C ASN A 56 -9.01 27.14 7.97
N GLU A 57 -8.06 26.27 8.30
CA GLU A 57 -7.51 25.29 7.37
C GLU A 57 -8.11 23.91 7.55
N ARG A 58 -8.10 23.14 6.45
CA ARG A 58 -8.53 21.75 6.43
C ARG A 58 -7.42 20.89 5.86
N TRP A 59 -6.89 20.01 6.69
CA TRP A 59 -5.76 19.15 6.37
C TRP A 59 -6.25 17.72 6.12
N ARG A 60 -5.38 16.91 5.49
CA ARG A 60 -5.69 15.53 5.09
C ARG A 60 -6.11 14.63 6.25
N ASN A 61 -5.53 14.83 7.42
CA ASN A 61 -5.71 13.96 8.59
C ASN A 61 -6.83 14.43 9.54
N ASP A 62 -7.58 15.47 9.18
CA ASP A 62 -8.74 15.87 9.95
C ASP A 62 -9.83 14.79 9.91
N PRO A 63 -10.48 14.45 11.04
CA PRO A 63 -11.54 13.42 11.08
C PRO A 63 -12.62 13.61 10.02
N ALA A 64 -13.15 14.82 9.86
CA ALA A 64 -14.17 15.13 8.86
C ALA A 64 -13.66 14.96 7.42
N THR A 65 -12.39 15.30 7.15
CA THR A 65 -11.75 15.07 5.84
C THR A 65 -11.62 13.59 5.56
N ILE A 66 -11.22 12.80 6.56
CA ILE A 66 -11.07 11.35 6.44
C ILE A 66 -12.43 10.71 6.15
N GLN A 67 -13.46 11.02 6.96
CA GLN A 67 -14.81 10.47 6.77
C GLN A 67 -15.37 10.77 5.38
N ALA A 68 -15.26 12.03 4.93
CA ALA A 68 -15.73 12.42 3.60
C ALA A 68 -14.98 11.71 2.47
N ARG A 69 -13.65 11.60 2.59
CA ARG A 69 -12.82 10.87 1.62
C ARG A 69 -13.16 9.38 1.59
N LEU A 70 -13.36 8.76 2.76
CA LEU A 70 -13.75 7.35 2.89
C LEU A 70 -15.10 7.07 2.21
N ALA A 71 -16.09 7.94 2.39
CA ALA A 71 -17.36 7.84 1.66
C ALA A 71 -17.15 7.90 0.13
N GLY A 72 -16.33 8.85 -0.33
CA GLY A 72 -16.02 9.01 -1.76
C GLY A 72 -15.33 7.78 -2.36
N VAL A 73 -14.25 7.31 -1.74
CA VAL A 73 -13.51 6.15 -2.26
C VAL A 73 -14.33 4.87 -2.18
N THR A 74 -15.18 4.71 -1.17
CA THR A 74 -16.08 3.55 -1.05
C THR A 74 -17.05 3.51 -2.24
N LEU A 75 -17.71 4.65 -2.53
CA LEU A 75 -18.60 4.76 -3.68
C LEU A 75 -17.85 4.48 -5.00
N SER A 76 -16.68 5.08 -5.20
CA SER A 76 -15.86 4.87 -6.39
C SER A 76 -15.41 3.41 -6.57
N THR A 77 -15.05 2.75 -5.46
CA THR A 77 -14.66 1.34 -5.45
C THR A 77 -15.84 0.43 -5.85
N VAL A 78 -17.02 0.64 -5.26
CA VAL A 78 -18.23 -0.12 -5.60
C VAL A 78 -18.58 0.06 -7.07
N LEU A 79 -18.56 1.31 -7.57
CA LEU A 79 -18.83 1.60 -8.98
C LEU A 79 -17.80 0.95 -9.91
N SER A 80 -16.52 0.91 -9.54
CA SER A 80 -15.47 0.26 -10.33
C SER A 80 -15.72 -1.25 -10.45
N CYS A 81 -16.08 -1.92 -9.35
CA CYS A 81 -16.48 -3.33 -9.37
C CYS A 81 -17.72 -3.57 -10.25
N LEU A 82 -18.72 -2.68 -10.16
CA LEU A 82 -19.93 -2.75 -11.00
C LEU A 82 -19.63 -2.55 -12.49
N VAL A 83 -18.66 -1.72 -12.85
CA VAL A 83 -18.21 -1.56 -14.24
C VAL A 83 -17.62 -2.87 -14.77
N ILE A 84 -16.78 -3.56 -14.00
CA ILE A 84 -16.26 -4.88 -14.40
C ILE A 84 -17.41 -5.87 -14.57
N PHE A 85 -18.35 -5.92 -13.62
CA PHE A 85 -19.55 -6.77 -13.73
C PHE A 85 -20.37 -6.45 -14.99
N ALA A 86 -20.58 -5.17 -15.30
CA ALA A 86 -21.30 -4.73 -16.48
C ALA A 86 -20.58 -5.11 -17.79
N VAL A 87 -19.25 -5.00 -17.83
CA VAL A 87 -18.44 -5.44 -18.98
C VAL A 87 -18.59 -6.95 -19.18
N VAL A 88 -18.43 -7.73 -18.10
CA VAL A 88 -18.55 -9.20 -18.14
C VAL A 88 -19.93 -9.61 -18.63
N THR A 89 -20.99 -9.07 -18.05
CA THR A 89 -22.38 -9.44 -18.38
C THR A 89 -22.79 -9.03 -19.79
N LYS A 90 -22.35 -7.87 -20.29
CA LYS A 90 -22.72 -7.38 -21.63
C LYS A 90 -21.91 -7.99 -22.76
N LEU A 91 -20.62 -8.27 -22.54
CA LEU A 91 -19.73 -8.76 -23.60
C LEU A 91 -19.55 -10.28 -23.59
N GLY A 92 -19.88 -10.95 -22.48
CA GLY A 92 -19.83 -12.41 -22.40
C GLY A 92 -21.11 -13.08 -22.89
N SER A 93 -20.97 -14.25 -23.49
CA SER A 93 -22.09 -15.10 -23.93
C SER A 93 -22.48 -16.10 -22.83
N TRP A 94 -23.17 -15.62 -21.80
CA TRP A 94 -23.57 -16.43 -20.63
C TRP A 94 -24.88 -17.16 -20.89
N LYS A 95 -24.93 -18.46 -20.58
CA LYS A 95 -26.19 -19.23 -20.59
C LYS A 95 -27.01 -18.97 -19.32
N VAL A 96 -26.33 -18.75 -18.19
CA VAL A 96 -26.94 -18.51 -16.88
C VAL A 96 -26.30 -17.29 -16.24
N HIS A 97 -27.11 -16.41 -15.64
CA HIS A 97 -26.62 -15.17 -15.02
C HIS A 97 -25.64 -15.44 -13.86
N SER A 98 -25.82 -16.53 -13.12
CA SER A 98 -24.91 -16.96 -12.06
C SER A 98 -23.48 -17.16 -12.54
N ASP A 99 -23.29 -17.61 -13.78
CA ASP A 99 -21.95 -17.86 -14.35
C ASP A 99 -21.20 -16.54 -14.56
N ALA A 100 -21.89 -15.49 -15.00
CA ALA A 100 -21.32 -14.15 -15.15
C ALA A 100 -20.90 -13.57 -13.79
N VAL A 101 -21.71 -13.78 -12.75
CA VAL A 101 -21.39 -13.36 -11.37
C VAL A 101 -20.15 -14.09 -10.88
N GLN A 102 -20.10 -15.42 -10.98
CA GLN A 102 -18.96 -16.21 -10.52
C GLN A 102 -17.67 -15.86 -11.28
N TYR A 103 -17.77 -15.66 -12.60
CA TYR A 103 -16.64 -15.22 -13.41
C TYR A 103 -16.15 -13.82 -12.99
N THR A 104 -17.06 -12.91 -12.68
CA THR A 104 -16.72 -11.56 -12.18
C THR A 104 -16.02 -11.64 -10.83
N LEU A 105 -16.54 -12.42 -9.88
CA LEU A 105 -15.92 -12.61 -8.56
C LEU A 105 -14.50 -13.18 -8.71
N HIS A 106 -14.31 -14.15 -9.59
CA HIS A 106 -12.99 -14.71 -9.89
C HIS A 106 -12.03 -13.68 -10.52
N LEU A 107 -12.52 -12.85 -11.45
CA LEU A 107 -11.72 -11.76 -12.04
C LEU A 107 -11.29 -10.74 -10.99
N LEU A 108 -12.18 -10.38 -10.08
CA LEU A 108 -11.92 -9.46 -8.97
C LEU A 108 -11.06 -10.10 -7.86
N GLY A 109 -10.73 -11.38 -7.95
CA GLY A 109 -9.97 -12.09 -6.91
C GLY A 109 -10.75 -12.29 -5.61
N ILE A 110 -12.09 -12.28 -5.67
CA ILE A 110 -12.94 -12.56 -4.52
C ILE A 110 -13.08 -14.09 -4.39
N THR A 111 -11.95 -14.73 -4.03
CA THR A 111 -11.83 -16.17 -3.81
C THR A 111 -11.34 -16.41 -2.39
N VAL A 112 -12.07 -17.21 -1.61
CA VAL A 112 -11.75 -17.49 -0.19
C VAL A 112 -11.11 -18.88 0.04
N SER A 113 -11.21 -19.77 -0.95
CA SER A 113 -10.70 -21.14 -0.87
C SER A 113 -9.39 -21.30 -1.65
N GLY A 114 -8.59 -22.30 -1.26
CA GLY A 114 -7.38 -22.68 -2.00
C GLY A 114 -6.22 -21.67 -1.93
N ILE A 115 -6.28 -20.70 -1.01
CA ILE A 115 -5.21 -19.70 -0.85
C ILE A 115 -3.96 -20.37 -0.24
N PRO A 116 -2.80 -20.33 -0.92
CA PRO A 116 -1.56 -20.90 -0.38
C PRO A 116 -1.16 -20.22 0.93
N LYS A 117 -0.91 -20.99 2.00
CA LYS A 117 -0.57 -20.41 3.32
C LYS A 117 0.65 -19.47 3.27
N GLY A 118 1.64 -19.79 2.42
CA GLY A 118 2.85 -18.98 2.27
C GLY A 118 2.60 -17.56 1.76
N SER A 119 1.50 -17.31 1.03
CA SER A 119 1.21 -15.99 0.46
C SER A 119 1.01 -14.92 1.53
N TRP A 120 0.51 -15.30 2.71
CA TRP A 120 0.26 -14.39 3.82
C TRP A 120 1.54 -13.93 4.52
N PHE A 121 2.64 -14.67 4.39
CA PHE A 121 3.87 -14.40 5.14
C PHE A 121 4.94 -13.70 4.32
N LEU A 122 4.75 -13.52 3.01
CA LEU A 122 5.74 -12.85 2.17
C LEU A 122 6.02 -11.42 2.61
N ALA A 123 4.98 -10.60 2.81
CA ALA A 123 5.19 -9.24 3.32
C ALA A 123 5.88 -9.25 4.70
N PRO A 124 5.40 -10.00 5.72
CA PRO A 124 6.10 -10.13 7.01
C PRO A 124 7.58 -10.53 6.93
N LEU A 125 7.99 -11.38 5.98
CA LEU A 125 9.40 -11.76 5.82
C LEU A 125 10.29 -10.55 5.50
N MET A 126 9.80 -9.56 4.75
CA MET A 126 10.56 -8.35 4.47
C MET A 126 10.81 -7.48 5.72
N TYR A 127 10.09 -7.73 6.81
CA TYR A 127 10.16 -6.96 8.07
C TYR A 127 10.93 -7.66 9.18
N LEU A 128 11.63 -8.79 8.91
CA LEU A 128 12.43 -9.46 9.93
C LEU A 128 13.43 -8.52 10.62
N GLY A 129 14.03 -7.59 9.87
CA GLY A 129 14.89 -6.55 10.44
C GLY A 129 14.15 -5.57 11.37
N SER A 130 12.94 -5.14 11.01
CA SER A 130 12.11 -4.28 11.86
C SER A 130 11.58 -5.01 13.10
N PHE A 131 11.31 -6.31 13.01
CA PHE A 131 10.97 -7.15 14.16
C PHE A 131 12.17 -7.33 15.09
N TYR A 132 13.38 -7.45 14.54
CA TYR A 132 14.59 -7.49 15.34
C TYR A 132 14.77 -6.18 16.12
N VAL A 133 14.57 -5.02 15.50
CA VAL A 133 14.59 -3.74 16.22
C VAL A 133 13.54 -3.69 17.34
N GLN A 134 12.29 -4.11 17.06
CA GLN A 134 11.24 -4.19 18.11
C GLN A 134 11.56 -5.19 19.22
N LEU A 135 12.25 -6.29 18.90
CA LEU A 135 12.73 -7.25 19.90
C LEU A 135 13.70 -6.58 20.88
N LEU A 136 14.61 -5.74 20.37
CA LEU A 136 15.55 -4.97 21.17
C LEU A 136 14.85 -3.90 22.02
N ASP A 137 13.82 -3.25 21.47
CA ASP A 137 12.97 -2.27 22.18
C ASP A 137 12.04 -2.93 23.23
N GLN A 138 11.96 -4.27 23.25
CA GLN A 138 11.03 -5.05 24.07
C GLN A 138 9.55 -4.77 23.75
N GLU A 139 9.26 -4.51 22.48
CA GLU A 139 7.94 -4.16 21.95
C GLU A 139 7.25 -5.30 21.19
N LEU A 140 7.87 -6.47 21.01
CA LEU A 140 7.18 -7.62 20.44
C LEU A 140 6.10 -8.18 21.39
N PRO A 141 5.11 -8.92 20.85
CA PRO A 141 4.09 -9.56 21.67
C PRO A 141 4.70 -10.32 22.86
N LEU A 142 4.11 -10.13 24.04
CA LEU A 142 4.54 -10.71 25.32
C LEU A 142 5.84 -10.14 25.93
N GLN A 143 6.46 -9.12 25.31
CA GLN A 143 7.58 -8.39 25.92
C GLN A 143 7.11 -7.24 26.82
N LYS A 144 8.04 -6.70 27.63
CA LYS A 144 7.78 -5.75 28.70
C LYS A 144 7.04 -4.49 28.26
N HIS A 145 7.38 -3.93 27.10
CA HIS A 145 6.79 -2.69 26.61
C HIS A 145 5.62 -2.92 25.65
N TRP A 146 5.25 -4.17 25.38
CA TRP A 146 4.13 -4.48 24.52
C TRP A 146 2.78 -4.37 25.25
N SER A 147 1.80 -3.80 24.55
CA SER A 147 0.41 -3.74 25.02
C SER A 147 -0.54 -3.98 23.86
N LEU A 148 -1.37 -5.03 23.98
CA LEU A 148 -2.42 -5.31 23.00
C LEU A 148 -3.35 -4.10 22.81
N LYS A 149 -3.69 -3.41 23.91
CA LYS A 149 -4.53 -2.21 23.87
C LYS A 149 -3.83 -1.10 23.09
N ALA A 150 -2.55 -0.86 23.32
CA ALA A 150 -1.81 0.18 22.60
C ALA A 150 -1.64 -0.15 21.11
N ALA A 151 -1.41 -1.43 20.77
CA ALA A 151 -1.24 -1.87 19.39
C ALA A 151 -2.56 -1.85 18.59
N VAL A 152 -3.68 -2.23 19.21
CA VAL A 152 -4.95 -2.45 18.51
C VAL A 152 -5.91 -1.27 18.63
N ALA A 153 -6.02 -0.62 19.80
CA ALA A 153 -7.04 0.39 20.01
C ALA A 153 -6.96 1.55 19.00
N PRO A 154 -5.78 2.14 18.66
CA PRO A 154 -5.70 3.25 17.71
C PRO A 154 -6.26 2.95 16.33
N ILE A 155 -6.27 1.67 15.92
CA ILE A 155 -6.82 1.20 14.65
C ILE A 155 -8.34 1.42 14.62
N PHE A 156 -9.04 1.21 15.74
CA PHE A 156 -10.50 1.26 15.79
C PHE A 156 -11.06 2.50 16.50
N THR A 157 -10.26 3.18 17.32
CA THR A 157 -10.69 4.37 18.07
C THR A 157 -10.37 5.69 17.35
N SER A 158 -9.64 5.65 16.23
CA SER A 158 -9.32 6.83 15.44
C SER A 158 -9.65 6.63 13.96
N TRP A 159 -10.19 7.68 13.33
CA TRP A 159 -10.41 7.69 11.87
C TRP A 159 -9.11 7.50 11.09
N LEU A 160 -7.99 8.00 11.63
CA LEU A 160 -6.68 7.87 11.01
C LEU A 160 -6.21 6.41 10.97
N GLY A 161 -6.30 5.72 12.11
CA GLY A 161 -5.95 4.30 12.21
C GLY A 161 -6.86 3.43 11.36
N PHE A 162 -8.19 3.64 11.45
CA PHE A 162 -9.16 2.88 10.66
C PHE A 162 -8.93 3.05 9.17
N ARG A 163 -8.71 4.29 8.72
CA ARG A 163 -8.36 4.59 7.33
C ARG A 163 -7.09 3.87 6.90
N ASN A 164 -6.00 4.01 7.66
CA ASN A 164 -4.68 3.53 7.23
C ASN A 164 -4.57 2.01 7.21
N ILE A 165 -5.17 1.33 8.19
CA ILE A 165 -4.93 -0.10 8.41
C ILE A 165 -6.06 -0.96 7.81
N ILE A 166 -7.28 -0.44 7.68
CA ILE A 166 -8.43 -1.23 7.23
C ILE A 166 -9.00 -0.68 5.93
N ALA A 167 -9.55 0.53 5.97
CA ALA A 167 -10.38 1.01 4.86
C ALA A 167 -9.58 1.28 3.59
N ALA A 168 -8.44 1.97 3.68
CA ALA A 168 -7.60 2.27 2.51
C ALA A 168 -7.03 0.99 1.88
N PRO A 169 -6.41 0.04 2.62
CA PRO A 169 -5.99 -1.24 2.03
C PRO A 169 -7.12 -1.96 1.27
N ILE A 170 -8.31 -2.09 1.87
CA ILE A 170 -9.45 -2.76 1.22
C ILE A 170 -9.85 -2.05 -0.08
N THR A 171 -10.07 -0.73 -0.03
CA THR A 171 -10.56 -0.01 -1.21
C THR A 171 -9.51 0.14 -2.29
N GLU A 172 -8.24 0.34 -1.92
CA GLU A 172 -7.14 0.45 -2.87
C GLU A 172 -6.87 -0.90 -3.55
N GLU A 173 -6.85 -2.01 -2.82
CA GLU A 173 -6.66 -3.32 -3.44
C GLU A 173 -7.83 -3.69 -4.38
N LEU A 174 -9.08 -3.41 -3.99
CA LEU A 174 -10.24 -3.62 -4.88
C LEU A 174 -10.17 -2.79 -6.17
N VAL A 175 -9.67 -1.57 -6.13
CA VAL A 175 -9.54 -0.75 -7.35
C VAL A 175 -8.32 -1.17 -8.17
N TYR A 176 -7.12 -1.13 -7.57
CA TYR A 176 -5.86 -1.23 -8.30
C TYR A 176 -5.43 -2.67 -8.58
N ARG A 177 -5.83 -3.64 -7.74
CA ARG A 177 -5.51 -5.06 -7.93
C ARG A 177 -6.71 -5.81 -8.48
N SER A 178 -7.92 -5.59 -7.99
CA SER A 178 -9.09 -6.27 -8.57
C SER A 178 -9.52 -5.64 -9.90
N CYS A 179 -10.00 -4.39 -9.92
CA CYS A 179 -10.62 -3.82 -11.13
C CYS A 179 -9.65 -3.60 -12.29
N VAL A 180 -8.48 -3.00 -12.03
CA VAL A 180 -7.45 -2.77 -13.05
C VAL A 180 -6.96 -4.10 -13.66
N ILE A 181 -6.65 -5.11 -12.84
CA ILE A 181 -6.18 -6.40 -13.34
C ILE A 181 -7.31 -7.19 -14.01
N ALA A 182 -8.55 -7.08 -13.54
CA ALA A 182 -9.70 -7.65 -14.22
C ALA A 182 -9.84 -7.09 -15.65
N ALA A 183 -9.72 -5.77 -15.84
CA ALA A 183 -9.72 -5.17 -17.18
C ALA A 183 -8.57 -5.69 -18.06
N MET A 184 -7.37 -5.81 -17.50
CA MET A 184 -6.21 -6.37 -18.21
C MET A 184 -6.40 -7.84 -18.61
N LYS A 185 -6.94 -8.67 -17.70
CA LYS A 185 -7.28 -10.08 -17.94
C LYS A 185 -8.36 -10.22 -19.02
N LEU A 186 -9.38 -9.36 -19.01
CA LEU A 186 -10.43 -9.32 -20.02
C LEU A 186 -9.90 -8.95 -21.43
N ALA A 187 -8.76 -8.25 -21.51
CA ALA A 187 -8.04 -7.99 -22.75
C ALA A 187 -6.96 -9.02 -23.07
N LYS A 188 -6.81 -10.09 -22.27
CA LYS A 188 -5.71 -11.06 -22.36
C LYS A 188 -4.32 -10.39 -22.39
N ALA A 189 -4.15 -9.34 -21.61
CA ALA A 189 -2.86 -8.67 -21.48
C ALA A 189 -1.78 -9.64 -20.96
N SER A 190 -0.52 -9.40 -21.34
CA SER A 190 0.59 -10.21 -20.86
C SER A 190 0.80 -10.06 -19.36
N ASN A 191 1.41 -11.08 -18.73
CA ASN A 191 1.83 -11.00 -17.33
C ASN A 191 2.78 -9.82 -17.09
N PHE A 192 3.63 -9.49 -18.06
CA PHE A 192 4.50 -8.31 -17.98
C PHE A 192 3.69 -7.02 -17.81
N SER A 193 2.69 -6.79 -18.66
CA SER A 193 1.84 -5.60 -18.58
C SER A 193 1.07 -5.53 -17.26
N MET A 194 0.56 -6.66 -16.78
CA MET A 194 -0.15 -6.71 -15.50
C MET A 194 0.80 -6.47 -14.31
N ILE A 195 1.98 -7.09 -14.28
CA ILE A 195 2.86 -7.02 -13.11
C ILE A 195 3.66 -5.70 -13.09
N PHE A 196 4.14 -5.22 -14.23
CA PHE A 196 5.13 -4.13 -14.26
C PHE A 196 4.60 -2.81 -14.81
N LEU A 197 3.47 -2.81 -15.54
CA LEU A 197 2.91 -1.58 -16.11
C LEU A 197 1.64 -1.11 -15.40
N SER A 198 0.69 -2.00 -15.11
CA SER A 198 -0.55 -1.57 -14.47
C SER A 198 -0.38 -1.00 -13.06
N PRO A 199 0.60 -1.42 -12.22
CA PRO A 199 0.79 -0.82 -10.90
C PRO A 199 1.33 0.61 -10.93
N LEU A 200 1.80 1.09 -12.08
CA LEU A 200 2.16 2.50 -12.25
C LEU A 200 0.95 3.42 -12.01
N TRP A 201 -0.28 2.94 -12.24
CA TRP A 201 -1.50 3.66 -11.86
C TRP A 201 -1.64 3.84 -10.35
N PHE A 202 -1.30 2.82 -9.56
CA PHE A 202 -1.33 2.89 -8.10
C PHE A 202 -0.30 3.89 -7.58
N GLY A 203 0.92 3.87 -8.13
CA GLY A 203 1.90 4.89 -7.79
C GLY A 203 1.42 6.29 -8.19
N ALA A 204 0.88 6.46 -9.41
CA ALA A 204 0.44 7.77 -9.93
C ALA A 204 -0.66 8.39 -9.07
N ALA A 205 -1.47 7.57 -8.41
CA ALA A 205 -2.51 8.01 -7.49
C ALA A 205 -1.97 8.85 -6.32
N HIS A 206 -0.69 8.71 -5.98
CA HIS A 206 -0.06 9.41 -4.86
C HIS A 206 0.49 10.80 -5.23
N LEU A 207 0.57 11.14 -6.52
CA LEU A 207 1.06 12.45 -6.97
C LEU A 207 0.25 13.63 -6.41
N HIS A 208 -1.05 13.43 -6.15
CA HIS A 208 -1.91 14.45 -5.52
C HIS A 208 -1.45 14.89 -4.12
N HIS A 209 -0.62 14.10 -3.43
CA HIS A 209 -0.05 14.47 -2.13
C HIS A 209 0.95 15.62 -2.24
N GLY A 210 1.49 15.89 -3.43
CA GLY A 210 2.45 16.97 -3.66
C GLY A 210 1.86 18.32 -3.27
N TRP A 211 0.56 18.53 -3.54
CA TRP A 211 -0.14 19.75 -3.14
C TRP A 211 -0.25 19.89 -1.62
N ASP A 212 -0.63 18.83 -0.91
CA ASP A 212 -0.70 18.81 0.56
C ASP A 212 0.67 19.11 1.18
N LEU A 213 1.70 18.41 0.72
CA LEU A 213 3.07 18.56 1.22
C LEU A 213 3.65 19.94 0.94
N PHE A 214 3.48 20.47 -0.28
CA PHE A 214 3.93 21.82 -0.63
C PHE A 214 3.32 22.87 0.31
N ASN A 215 2.04 22.74 0.63
CA ASN A 215 1.34 23.64 1.53
C ASN A 215 1.81 23.46 2.98
N ARG A 216 1.98 22.24 3.47
CA ARG A 216 2.44 21.94 4.85
C ARG A 216 3.90 22.30 5.10
N PHE A 217 4.73 22.31 4.05
CA PHE A 217 6.14 22.72 4.15
C PHE A 217 6.36 24.22 3.90
N GLY A 218 5.30 25.03 3.78
CA GLY A 218 5.41 26.50 3.83
C GLY A 218 5.46 27.22 2.47
N LYS A 219 5.12 26.54 1.36
CA LYS A 219 4.99 27.14 0.02
C LYS A 219 6.26 27.83 -0.54
N THR A 220 7.44 27.43 -0.06
CA THR A 220 8.73 27.97 -0.49
C THR A 220 9.35 27.14 -1.62
N LYS A 221 10.44 27.59 -2.23
CA LYS A 221 11.21 26.76 -3.18
C LYS A 221 11.73 25.48 -2.51
N SER A 222 12.14 25.58 -1.24
CA SER A 222 12.55 24.43 -0.44
C SER A 222 11.36 23.48 -0.20
N ALA A 223 10.19 24.02 0.12
CA ALA A 223 8.95 23.25 0.27
C ALA A 223 8.59 22.48 -1.01
N LEU A 224 8.69 23.12 -2.17
CA LEU A 224 8.44 22.48 -3.47
C LEU A 224 9.42 21.34 -3.71
N LYS A 225 10.72 21.57 -3.50
CA LYS A 225 11.74 20.52 -3.65
C LYS A 225 11.45 19.33 -2.74
N ARG A 226 11.13 19.58 -1.45
CA ARG A 226 10.76 18.54 -0.48
C ARG A 226 9.51 17.77 -0.91
N ALA A 227 8.46 18.47 -1.31
CA ALA A 227 7.21 17.87 -1.77
C ALA A 227 7.43 16.98 -3.01
N VAL A 228 8.18 17.48 -4.01
CA VAL A 228 8.53 16.73 -5.22
C VAL A 228 9.34 15.48 -4.89
N MET A 229 10.41 15.60 -4.09
CA MET A 229 11.21 14.44 -3.69
C MET A 229 10.37 13.40 -2.95
N ALA A 230 9.50 13.83 -2.04
CA ALA A 230 8.62 12.94 -1.29
C ALA A 230 7.62 12.20 -2.18
N VAL A 231 6.95 12.89 -3.13
CA VAL A 231 5.99 12.20 -4.02
C VAL A 231 6.67 11.33 -5.06
N VAL A 232 7.86 11.68 -5.54
CA VAL A 232 8.63 10.82 -6.46
C VAL A 232 9.08 9.56 -5.73
N PHE A 233 9.59 9.69 -4.51
CA PHE A 233 9.92 8.53 -3.69
C PHE A 233 8.68 7.67 -3.42
N GLN A 234 7.57 8.30 -3.02
CA GLN A 234 6.31 7.61 -2.75
C GLN A 234 5.80 6.87 -3.99
N GLN A 235 5.83 7.50 -5.17
CA GLN A 235 5.46 6.91 -6.45
C GLN A 235 6.29 5.65 -6.74
N LEU A 236 7.62 5.74 -6.62
CA LEU A 236 8.53 4.62 -6.92
C LEU A 236 8.27 3.47 -5.95
N TYR A 237 8.24 3.76 -4.65
CA TYR A 237 8.02 2.76 -3.62
C TYR A 237 6.66 2.07 -3.76
N THR A 238 5.58 2.84 -3.95
CA THR A 238 4.23 2.29 -4.11
C THR A 238 4.07 1.52 -5.43
N SER A 239 4.80 1.90 -6.49
CA SER A 239 4.84 1.13 -7.75
C SER A 239 5.53 -0.22 -7.53
N LEU A 240 6.67 -0.26 -6.84
CA LEU A 240 7.37 -1.51 -6.49
C LEU A 240 6.50 -2.42 -5.61
N PHE A 241 5.85 -1.86 -4.59
CA PHE A 241 4.86 -2.59 -3.80
C PHE A 241 3.71 -3.11 -4.67
N GLY A 242 3.25 -2.30 -5.62
CA GLY A 242 2.27 -2.68 -6.61
C GLY A 242 2.67 -3.88 -7.48
N PHE A 243 3.95 -3.97 -7.88
CA PHE A 243 4.47 -5.12 -8.63
C PHE A 243 4.34 -6.41 -7.81
N PHE A 244 4.75 -6.36 -6.54
CA PHE A 244 4.61 -7.47 -5.60
C PHE A 244 3.14 -7.87 -5.42
N GLU A 245 2.24 -6.91 -5.23
CA GLU A 245 0.82 -7.20 -4.97
C GLU A 245 0.09 -7.77 -6.18
N VAL A 246 0.38 -7.29 -7.40
CA VAL A 246 -0.19 -7.91 -8.60
C VAL A 246 0.35 -9.32 -8.79
N PHE A 247 1.65 -9.53 -8.57
CA PHE A 247 2.22 -10.88 -8.58
C PHE A 247 1.50 -11.79 -7.58
N LEU A 248 1.29 -11.32 -6.35
CA LEU A 248 0.57 -12.04 -5.30
C LEU A 248 -0.87 -12.39 -5.74
N LEU A 249 -1.62 -11.44 -6.31
CA LEU A 249 -2.96 -11.66 -6.83
C LEU A 249 -2.98 -12.69 -7.98
N LEU A 250 -2.08 -12.56 -8.95
CA LEU A 250 -2.03 -13.46 -10.11
C LEU A 250 -1.71 -14.91 -9.70
N ARG A 251 -0.89 -15.08 -8.65
CA ARG A 251 -0.49 -16.39 -8.15
C ARG A 251 -1.52 -17.03 -7.21
N THR A 252 -2.22 -16.23 -6.41
CA THR A 252 -3.18 -16.73 -5.42
C THR A 252 -4.61 -16.78 -5.95
N GLY A 253 -4.94 -15.98 -6.97
CA GLY A 253 -6.32 -15.76 -7.41
C GLY A 253 -7.20 -15.10 -6.35
N SER A 254 -6.60 -14.54 -5.29
CA SER A 254 -7.30 -13.95 -4.15
C SER A 254 -6.75 -12.57 -3.80
N ILE A 255 -7.65 -11.64 -3.52
CA ILE A 255 -7.33 -10.29 -3.05
C ILE A 255 -7.02 -10.27 -1.54
N LEU A 256 -7.34 -11.33 -0.80
CA LEU A 256 -7.21 -11.34 0.65
C LEU A 256 -5.75 -11.27 1.15
N PRO A 257 -4.80 -12.06 0.60
CA PRO A 257 -3.39 -11.89 0.92
C PRO A 257 -2.86 -10.50 0.57
N CYS A 258 -3.39 -9.89 -0.50
CA CYS A 258 -3.02 -8.52 -0.90
C CYS A 258 -3.47 -7.47 0.10
N ILE A 259 -4.73 -7.54 0.53
CA ILE A 259 -5.27 -6.65 1.57
C ILE A 259 -4.46 -6.81 2.86
N PHE A 260 -4.15 -8.04 3.25
CA PHE A 260 -3.33 -8.29 4.44
C PHE A 260 -1.93 -7.70 4.31
N ALA A 261 -1.23 -7.98 3.21
CA ALA A 261 0.11 -7.47 2.98
C ALA A 261 0.15 -5.94 2.96
N HIS A 262 -0.83 -5.29 2.34
CA HIS A 262 -1.00 -3.84 2.38
C HIS A 262 -1.25 -3.31 3.79
N SER A 263 -2.25 -3.86 4.51
CA SER A 263 -2.53 -3.49 5.90
C SER A 263 -1.29 -3.66 6.80
N PHE A 264 -0.55 -4.74 6.59
CA PHE A 264 0.68 -5.04 7.32
C PHE A 264 1.78 -4.01 7.04
N CYS A 265 2.03 -3.69 5.76
CA CYS A 265 2.98 -2.65 5.39
C CYS A 265 2.58 -1.26 5.91
N ASN A 266 1.29 -0.93 5.94
CA ASN A 266 0.81 0.33 6.51
C ASN A 266 0.96 0.38 8.04
N LEU A 267 0.95 -0.76 8.72
CA LEU A 267 1.15 -0.85 10.16
C LEU A 267 2.62 -0.61 10.53
N TYR A 268 3.55 -1.24 9.81
CA TYR A 268 4.97 -1.20 10.15
C TYR A 268 5.78 -0.11 9.43
N GLY A 269 5.23 0.50 8.37
CA GLY A 269 5.92 1.52 7.59
C GLY A 269 7.00 0.93 6.69
N ILE A 270 7.99 1.72 6.29
CA ILE A 270 9.08 1.21 5.44
C ILE A 270 10.16 0.61 6.34
N PRO A 271 10.63 -0.64 6.10
CA PRO A 271 11.68 -1.26 6.90
C PRO A 271 13.04 -0.63 6.57
N LEU A 272 13.38 0.48 7.25
CA LEU A 272 14.63 1.21 7.07
C LEU A 272 15.67 0.77 8.12
N PRO A 273 16.80 0.14 7.73
CA PRO A 273 17.85 -0.23 8.67
C PRO A 273 18.44 0.96 9.43
N MET A 274 18.49 2.13 8.79
CA MET A 274 19.04 3.37 9.36
C MET A 274 18.29 3.80 10.64
N ASP A 275 16.98 3.59 10.69
CA ASP A 275 16.16 3.94 11.85
C ASP A 275 16.52 3.08 13.06
N GLY A 276 16.77 1.79 12.86
CA GLY A 276 17.24 0.90 13.92
C GLY A 276 18.65 1.25 14.40
N MET A 277 19.57 1.50 13.47
CA MET A 277 20.97 1.84 13.79
C MET A 277 21.09 3.14 14.58
N SER A 278 20.26 4.14 14.28
CA SER A 278 20.25 5.40 15.03
C SER A 278 19.67 5.27 16.45
N ARG A 279 18.73 4.36 16.67
CA ARG A 279 18.14 4.06 17.99
C ARG A 279 19.08 3.25 18.88
N PHE A 280 19.86 2.35 18.28
CA PHE A 280 20.77 1.44 18.97
C PHE A 280 22.24 1.63 18.55
N PRO A 281 22.84 2.80 18.80
CA PRO A 281 24.22 3.07 18.37
C PRO A 281 25.28 2.24 19.12
N ASN A 282 24.95 1.65 20.28
CA ASN A 282 25.88 0.96 21.17
C ASN A 282 25.45 -0.48 21.56
N HIS A 283 24.47 -1.07 20.87
CA HIS A 283 23.98 -2.41 21.23
C HIS A 283 24.97 -3.51 20.81
N LYS A 284 25.24 -4.46 21.73
CA LYS A 284 26.12 -5.62 21.48
C LYS A 284 25.42 -6.90 21.92
N ILE A 285 25.43 -7.93 21.08
CA ILE A 285 25.10 -9.30 21.49
C ILE A 285 26.40 -10.00 21.93
N GLY A 286 26.44 -10.41 23.19
CA GLY A 286 27.52 -11.23 23.77
C GLY A 286 28.35 -10.51 24.84
N GLU A 287 28.63 -11.22 25.94
CA GLU A 287 29.57 -10.82 26.99
C GLU A 287 30.93 -10.44 26.37
N GLU A 288 31.40 -9.23 26.64
CA GLU A 288 32.75 -8.81 26.25
C GLU A 288 33.79 -9.65 26.96
N ARG A 289 34.66 -10.34 26.20
CA ARG A 289 36.00 -10.64 26.72
C ARG A 289 36.74 -9.30 26.83
N PRO A 290 37.30 -8.97 28.00
CA PRO A 290 38.01 -7.70 28.17
C PRO A 290 39.22 -7.64 27.24
N GLY A 291 39.25 -6.67 26.33
CA GLY A 291 40.44 -6.34 25.52
C GLY A 291 40.25 -6.15 24.00
N SER A 292 39.07 -6.36 23.42
CA SER A 292 38.87 -6.17 21.96
C SER A 292 38.36 -4.77 21.63
N CYS A 293 39.25 -3.90 21.15
CA CYS A 293 38.87 -2.61 20.54
C CYS A 293 38.34 -2.87 19.13
N SER A 294 37.02 -2.91 18.96
CA SER A 294 36.41 -2.90 17.63
C SER A 294 35.13 -2.06 17.63
N SER A 295 35.28 -0.78 17.25
CA SER A 295 34.19 0.18 17.01
C SER A 295 33.29 -0.20 15.81
N LEU A 296 33.53 -1.33 15.13
CA LEU A 296 32.99 -1.62 13.79
C LEU A 296 31.98 -2.79 13.73
N THR A 297 31.74 -3.50 14.83
CA THR A 297 30.86 -4.69 14.90
C THR A 297 29.41 -4.38 15.27
N ILE A 298 29.08 -3.09 15.44
CA ILE A 298 27.98 -2.59 16.29
C ILE A 298 26.71 -2.23 15.47
N SER A 299 26.79 -2.29 14.13
CA SER A 299 25.68 -2.00 13.20
C SER A 299 25.36 -3.15 12.24
N SER A 300 26.11 -4.26 12.32
CA SER A 300 26.02 -5.35 11.36
C SER A 300 24.80 -6.24 11.56
N ASP A 301 24.37 -6.48 12.80
CA ASP A 301 23.27 -7.39 13.15
C ASP A 301 21.90 -6.88 12.66
N ILE A 302 21.59 -5.59 12.85
CA ILE A 302 20.37 -4.96 12.32
C ILE A 302 20.36 -5.04 10.80
N ILE A 303 21.47 -4.73 10.14
CA ILE A 303 21.61 -4.84 8.69
C ILE A 303 21.44 -6.30 8.25
N ILE A 304 22.11 -7.25 8.92
CA ILE A 304 22.02 -8.69 8.65
C ILE A 304 20.58 -9.16 8.80
N ALA A 305 19.83 -8.73 9.82
CA ALA A 305 18.43 -9.11 10.00
C ALA A 305 17.53 -8.61 8.85
N HIS A 306 17.77 -7.38 8.35
CA HIS A 306 17.09 -6.88 7.15
C HIS A 306 17.47 -7.69 5.90
N LEU A 307 18.75 -8.02 5.73
CA LEU A 307 19.24 -8.83 4.61
C LEU A 307 18.67 -10.26 4.66
N ILE A 308 18.60 -10.88 5.84
CA ILE A 308 17.95 -12.19 6.04
C ILE A 308 16.48 -12.12 5.62
N GLY A 309 15.76 -11.07 6.04
CA GLY A 309 14.37 -10.84 5.62
C GLY A 309 14.21 -10.75 4.10
N LEU A 310 15.09 -9.98 3.44
CA LEU A 310 15.09 -9.84 1.98
C LEU A 310 15.43 -11.15 1.27
N VAL A 311 16.46 -11.87 1.72
CA VAL A 311 16.86 -13.17 1.17
C VAL A 311 15.74 -14.20 1.36
N ALA A 312 15.11 -14.24 2.53
CA ALA A 312 13.98 -15.12 2.80
C ALA A 312 12.79 -14.78 1.90
N PHE A 313 12.47 -13.49 1.72
CA PHE A 313 11.44 -13.06 0.78
C PHE A 313 11.73 -13.56 -0.64
N VAL A 314 12.95 -13.37 -1.15
CA VAL A 314 13.34 -13.82 -2.51
C VAL A 314 13.36 -15.35 -2.63
N PHE A 315 13.73 -16.08 -1.58
CA PHE A 315 13.72 -17.54 -1.61
C PHE A 315 12.29 -18.12 -1.56
N PHE A 316 11.44 -17.53 -0.70
CA PHE A 316 10.08 -18.03 -0.51
C PHE A 316 9.11 -17.50 -1.54
N ILE A 317 9.36 -16.36 -2.18
CA ILE A 317 8.51 -15.91 -3.29
C ILE A 317 8.46 -16.99 -4.36
N ASP A 318 9.59 -17.64 -4.69
CA ASP A 318 9.62 -18.72 -5.70
C ASP A 318 9.08 -20.08 -5.22
N SER A 319 9.18 -20.35 -3.92
CA SER A 319 8.90 -21.69 -3.38
C SER A 319 7.44 -22.14 -3.49
N TRP A 320 6.48 -21.20 -3.55
CA TRP A 320 5.05 -21.50 -3.77
C TRP A 320 4.56 -21.04 -5.15
N THR A 321 5.46 -20.58 -6.04
CA THR A 321 5.11 -20.06 -7.38
C THR A 321 5.19 -21.09 -8.49
N ARG A 322 5.13 -22.40 -8.18
CA ARG A 322 5.15 -23.44 -9.21
C ARG A 322 4.11 -23.17 -10.30
N VAL A 323 4.63 -22.99 -11.52
CA VAL A 323 3.95 -22.67 -12.77
C VAL A 323 2.89 -23.71 -13.07
#